data_AF-A0A0F9Q1G5-F1
#
_entry.id   AF-A0A0F9Q1G5-F1
#
_cell.length_a   1.000
_cell.length_b   1.000
_cell.length_c   1.000
_cell.angle_alpha   90.00
_cell.angle_beta   90.00
_cell.angle_gamma   90.00
#
_symmetry.space_group_name_H-M   'P 1'
#
loop_
_entity.id
_entity.type
_entity.pdbx_description
1 polymer ?
#
loop_
_entity_poly.entity_id
_entity_poly.type
_entity_poly.pdbx_seq_one_letter_code
_entity_poly.pdbx_strand_id
1 'polypeptide(L)'
;MADLRIKSGTSSVDRGVSDATMVDVRGTRDGAMFTAPWLTALALEGRCFGINTGTGTAPDALGTTYDATKPDAYITVPSGTTVIPVLIEVTFEDVDTSGTNIIDCMAVLSAVADTATTSTAVVIYNMRTDAPIASNCSAVAVVTGNGTTPLSGNFLEFWRGTAGYVEDANAGSTAPTSELNSKTVWDIRHATVPPVIVGSGSLSVYTGKPGAGVTGWITVIWAEIPSTSIV
;
A
#
# COMPACT_ATOMS: atom_id res chain seq x y z
N MET A 1 44.34 20.62 12.16
CA MET A 1 43.50 20.09 11.06
C MET A 1 42.76 18.89 11.61
N ALA A 2 41.44 18.87 11.53
CA ALA A 2 40.66 17.67 11.84
C ALA A 2 40.53 16.84 10.56
N ASP A 3 40.95 15.58 10.61
CA ASP A 3 40.82 14.60 9.53
C ASP A 3 39.45 13.91 9.68
N LEU A 4 38.56 14.13 8.72
CA LEU A 4 37.27 13.46 8.65
C LEU A 4 37.35 12.37 7.58
N ARG A 5 37.42 11.11 8.01
CA ARG A 5 37.42 9.96 7.09
C ARG A 5 36.03 9.34 7.04
N ILE A 6 35.43 9.35 5.86
CA ILE A 6 34.21 8.59 5.55
C ILE A 6 34.63 7.12 5.42
N LYS A 7 34.15 6.27 6.33
CA LYS A 7 34.42 4.83 6.32
C LYS A 7 33.21 4.10 5.73
N SER A 8 33.44 3.18 4.80
CA SER A 8 32.42 2.22 4.38
C SER A 8 32.58 0.97 5.26
N GLY A 9 31.61 0.62 6.10
CA GLY A 9 31.80 -0.47 7.06
C GLY A 9 30.55 -1.27 7.42
N THR A 10 29.44 -0.62 7.76
CA THR A 10 28.24 -1.35 8.21
C THR A 10 27.41 -1.84 7.02
N SER A 11 27.64 -3.08 6.60
CA SER A 11 26.70 -3.82 5.75
C SER A 11 25.55 -4.33 6.62
N SER A 12 24.34 -3.77 6.44
CA SER A 12 23.12 -4.08 7.21
C SER A 12 23.12 -3.56 8.66
N VAL A 13 22.33 -2.52 8.92
CA VAL A 13 21.99 -2.05 10.26
C VAL A 13 20.63 -2.65 10.61
N ASP A 14 20.55 -3.45 11.66
CA ASP A 14 19.27 -4.01 12.08
C ASP A 14 18.56 -3.04 13.03
N ARG A 15 17.47 -2.44 12.55
CA ARG A 15 16.62 -1.50 13.30
C ARG A 15 15.97 -2.10 14.54
N GLY A 16 15.99 -3.43 14.73
CA GLY A 16 15.49 -4.05 15.96
C GLY A 16 16.49 -4.05 17.13
N VAL A 17 17.79 -3.90 16.85
CA VAL A 17 18.86 -4.09 17.85
C VAL A 17 19.98 -3.04 17.80
N SER A 18 19.99 -2.18 16.78
CA SER A 18 21.15 -1.30 16.48
C SER A 18 20.94 0.18 16.79
N ASP A 19 19.83 0.59 17.43
CA ASP A 19 19.46 2.01 17.61
C ASP A 19 20.46 2.85 18.43
N ALA A 20 21.38 2.20 19.17
CA ALA A 20 22.48 2.84 19.90
C ALA A 20 23.88 2.54 19.31
N THR A 21 23.95 1.86 18.18
CA THR A 21 25.22 1.49 17.55
C THR A 21 25.68 2.61 16.64
N MET A 22 26.90 3.10 16.87
CA MET A 22 27.54 4.07 15.97
C MET A 22 27.67 3.45 14.57
N VAL A 23 27.04 4.08 13.58
CA VAL A 23 27.16 3.68 12.17
C VAL A 23 28.04 4.69 11.44
N ASP A 24 28.90 4.17 10.55
CA ASP A 24 29.72 5.05 9.73
C ASP A 24 28.85 5.85 8.75
N VAL A 25 29.21 7.11 8.53
CA VAL A 25 28.63 7.93 7.46
C VAL A 25 29.04 7.32 6.12
N ARG A 26 28.08 7.18 5.20
CA ARG A 26 28.33 6.68 3.85
C ARG A 26 28.61 7.83 2.88
N GLY A 27 29.49 7.59 1.92
CA GLY A 27 29.78 8.51 0.84
C GLY A 27 29.81 7.80 -0.51
N THR A 28 29.66 8.58 -1.58
CA THR A 28 29.86 8.14 -2.95
C THR A 28 31.35 7.93 -3.24
N ARG A 29 31.67 7.28 -4.35
CA ARG A 29 33.06 6.89 -4.70
C ARG A 29 33.99 8.08 -4.92
N ASP A 30 33.44 9.23 -5.28
CA ASP A 30 34.12 10.53 -5.43
C ASP A 30 34.25 11.30 -4.10
N GLY A 31 33.78 10.73 -2.98
CA GLY A 31 33.94 11.30 -1.65
C GLY A 31 32.81 12.25 -1.22
N ALA A 32 31.74 12.39 -2.00
CA ALA A 32 30.58 13.16 -1.57
C ALA A 32 29.80 12.40 -0.48
N MET A 33 29.32 13.12 0.53
CA MET A 33 28.50 12.52 1.57
C MET A 33 27.14 12.14 1.00
N PHE A 34 26.70 10.91 1.24
CA PHE A 34 25.41 10.41 0.77
C PHE A 34 24.43 10.27 1.94
N THR A 35 23.34 11.02 1.87
CA THR A 35 22.19 10.87 2.76
C THR A 35 20.99 10.44 1.93
N ALA A 36 20.41 9.28 2.21
CA ALA A 36 19.17 8.86 1.58
C ALA A 36 17.96 9.42 2.36
N PRO A 37 16.90 9.89 1.68
CA PRO A 37 15.61 10.07 2.30
C PRO A 37 15.18 8.78 3.01
N TRP A 38 14.49 8.90 4.15
CA TRP A 38 14.15 7.75 5.00
C TRP A 38 13.44 6.62 4.23
N LEU A 39 12.51 6.96 3.34
CA LEU A 39 11.76 5.98 2.55
C LEU A 39 12.66 5.24 1.56
N THR A 40 13.56 5.96 0.88
CA THR A 40 14.57 5.35 0.01
C THR A 40 15.52 4.46 0.80
N ALA A 41 15.90 4.87 2.02
CA ALA A 41 16.73 4.04 2.90
C ALA A 41 16.01 2.74 3.27
N LEU A 42 14.72 2.80 3.65
CA LEU A 42 13.92 1.60 3.93
C LEU A 42 13.76 0.70 2.70
N ALA A 43 13.53 1.27 1.53
CA ALA A 43 13.47 0.51 0.28
C ALA A 43 14.81 -0.21 0.02
N LEU A 44 15.94 0.50 0.18
CA LEU A 44 17.29 -0.09 0.06
C LEU A 44 17.59 -1.14 1.14
N GLU A 45 16.98 -1.06 2.32
CA GLU A 45 17.04 -2.10 3.35
C GLU A 45 16.16 -3.33 3.03
N GLY A 46 15.28 -3.23 2.04
CA GLY A 46 14.29 -4.27 1.71
C GLY A 46 13.07 -4.25 2.62
N ARG A 47 12.73 -3.09 3.18
CA ARG A 47 11.62 -2.88 4.11
C ARG A 47 10.40 -2.21 3.48
N CYS A 48 10.39 -2.10 2.15
CA CYS A 48 9.23 -1.65 1.41
C CYS A 48 8.63 -2.84 0.65
N PHE A 49 7.32 -2.96 0.71
CA PHE A 49 6.56 -4.06 0.18
C PHE A 49 5.37 -3.55 -0.63
N GLY A 50 4.88 -4.36 -1.54
CA GLY A 50 3.67 -4.04 -2.28
C GLY A 50 2.87 -5.26 -2.70
N ILE A 51 1.60 -5.02 -3.00
CA ILE A 51 0.67 -5.97 -3.58
C ILE A 51 0.00 -5.34 -4.80
N ASN A 52 -0.40 -6.21 -5.73
CA ASN A 52 -1.33 -5.89 -6.79
C ASN A 52 -2.51 -6.86 -6.69
N THR A 53 -3.73 -6.35 -6.75
CA THR A 53 -4.92 -7.16 -7.01
C THR A 53 -5.05 -7.39 -8.52
N GLY A 54 -5.78 -8.43 -8.93
CA GLY A 54 -5.84 -8.88 -10.31
C GLY A 54 -4.52 -9.46 -10.83
N THR A 55 -4.45 -9.64 -12.15
CA THR A 55 -3.26 -10.12 -12.86
C THR A 55 -2.91 -9.19 -14.02
N GLY A 56 -1.75 -9.36 -14.63
CA GLY A 56 -1.32 -8.50 -15.74
C GLY A 56 -2.22 -8.52 -16.98
N THR A 57 -3.15 -9.47 -17.08
CA THR A 57 -4.09 -9.60 -18.21
C THR A 57 -5.56 -9.65 -17.80
N ALA A 58 -5.86 -9.63 -16.50
CA ALA A 58 -7.24 -9.74 -16.02
C ALA A 58 -7.43 -8.88 -14.76
N PRO A 59 -8.38 -7.93 -14.77
CA PRO A 59 -8.74 -7.16 -13.59
C PRO A 59 -9.52 -8.04 -12.59
N ASP A 60 -9.57 -7.61 -11.34
CA ASP A 60 -10.47 -8.21 -10.35
C ASP A 60 -11.86 -7.57 -10.44
N ALA A 61 -12.89 -8.36 -10.13
CA ALA A 61 -14.25 -7.85 -9.94
C ALA A 61 -14.35 -7.25 -8.53
N LEU A 62 -14.45 -5.93 -8.47
CA LEU A 62 -14.49 -5.17 -7.23
C LEU A 62 -15.93 -4.97 -6.72
N GLY A 63 -16.07 -4.40 -5.53
CA GLY A 63 -17.35 -4.15 -4.87
C GLY A 63 -18.34 -3.33 -5.71
N THR A 64 -19.60 -3.80 -5.77
CA THR A 64 -20.72 -3.07 -6.44
C THR A 64 -21.38 -2.01 -5.53
N THR A 65 -21.00 -1.99 -4.27
CA THR A 65 -21.40 -1.00 -3.27
C THR A 65 -20.38 -1.07 -2.16
N TYR A 66 -20.21 0.03 -1.44
CA TYR A 66 -19.44 -0.01 -0.21
C TYR A 66 -20.06 -1.03 0.77
N ASP A 67 -19.24 -1.99 1.21
CA ASP A 67 -19.52 -2.92 2.30
C ASP A 67 -18.30 -2.92 3.23
N ALA A 68 -18.48 -2.41 4.45
CA ALA A 68 -17.40 -2.27 5.43
C ALA A 68 -16.69 -3.58 5.76
N THR A 69 -17.36 -4.72 5.56
CA THR A 69 -16.83 -6.04 5.87
C THR A 69 -16.13 -6.71 4.69
N LYS A 70 -16.15 -6.07 3.51
CA LYS A 70 -15.67 -6.63 2.24
C LYS A 70 -14.76 -5.65 1.49
N PRO A 71 -13.56 -5.39 2.03
CA PRO A 71 -12.55 -4.63 1.32
C PRO A 71 -12.09 -5.34 0.03
N ASP A 72 -11.78 -4.55 -0.99
CA ASP A 72 -11.27 -5.03 -2.28
C ASP A 72 -9.77 -5.33 -2.23
N ALA A 73 -9.03 -4.63 -1.36
CA ALA A 73 -7.68 -5.01 -0.94
C ALA A 73 -7.57 -4.90 0.58
N TYR A 74 -7.02 -5.92 1.23
CA TYR A 74 -6.94 -5.98 2.68
C TYR A 74 -5.59 -6.49 3.13
N ILE A 75 -4.89 -5.68 3.91
CA ILE A 75 -3.59 -5.99 4.49
C ILE A 75 -3.76 -6.09 6.00
N THR A 76 -3.43 -7.24 6.57
CA THR A 76 -3.39 -7.45 8.02
C THR A 76 -1.97 -7.25 8.53
N VAL A 77 -1.84 -6.37 9.52
CA VAL A 77 -0.59 -6.07 10.22
C VAL A 77 -0.57 -6.85 11.54
N PRO A 78 0.41 -7.72 11.79
CA PRO A 78 0.50 -8.46 13.05
C PRO A 78 1.10 -7.59 14.17
N SER A 79 0.99 -8.09 15.40
CA SER A 79 1.69 -7.49 16.55
C SER A 79 3.21 -7.43 16.32
N GLY A 80 3.87 -6.40 16.87
CA GLY A 80 5.31 -6.15 16.73
C GLY A 80 5.73 -5.56 15.39
N THR A 81 4.80 -5.34 14.47
CA THR A 81 5.04 -4.73 13.16
C THR A 81 4.38 -3.35 13.10
N THR A 82 5.09 -2.37 12.55
CA THR A 82 4.53 -1.07 12.20
C THR A 82 4.57 -0.86 10.70
N VAL A 83 3.44 -0.43 10.15
CA VAL A 83 3.25 -0.17 8.73
C VAL A 83 2.98 1.32 8.48
N ILE A 84 3.66 1.87 7.49
CA ILE A 84 3.39 3.19 6.93
C ILE A 84 2.98 3.01 5.46
N PRO A 85 1.73 3.28 5.09
CA PRO A 85 1.31 3.27 3.69
C PRO A 85 2.13 4.29 2.89
N VAL A 86 2.55 3.94 1.68
CA VAL A 86 3.37 4.77 0.79
C VAL A 86 2.61 5.19 -0.45
N LEU A 87 1.94 4.23 -1.09
CA LEU A 87 1.15 4.44 -2.30
C LEU A 87 -0.10 3.58 -2.22
N ILE A 88 -1.24 4.15 -2.60
CA ILE A 88 -2.44 3.39 -2.94
C ILE A 88 -2.88 3.90 -4.31
N GLU A 89 -2.98 3.00 -5.27
CA GLU A 89 -3.43 3.32 -6.61
C GLU A 89 -4.56 2.36 -6.98
N VAL A 90 -5.66 2.92 -7.45
CA VAL A 90 -6.78 2.15 -8.00
C VAL A 90 -6.93 2.54 -9.46
N THR A 91 -6.77 1.56 -10.34
CA THR A 91 -7.00 1.71 -11.78
C THR A 91 -8.26 0.95 -12.13
N PHE A 92 -9.28 1.66 -12.58
CA PHE A 92 -10.55 1.10 -12.99
C PHE A 92 -10.50 0.65 -14.44
N GLU A 93 -11.02 -0.54 -14.70
CA GLU A 93 -11.31 -1.08 -16.02
C GLU A 93 -12.79 -1.45 -16.03
N ASP A 94 -13.49 -1.22 -17.15
CA ASP A 94 -14.90 -1.56 -17.30
C ASP A 94 -15.82 -0.88 -16.26
N VAL A 95 -16.37 0.28 -16.64
CA VAL A 95 -17.68 0.66 -16.12
C VAL A 95 -18.77 0.30 -17.11
N ASP A 96 -19.74 -0.47 -16.60
CA ASP A 96 -21.05 -0.66 -17.18
C ASP A 96 -21.56 0.60 -17.90
N THR A 97 -22.09 0.35 -19.10
CA THR A 97 -22.70 1.23 -20.10
C THR A 97 -23.70 2.30 -19.60
N SER A 98 -24.09 2.27 -18.34
CA SER A 98 -25.07 3.19 -17.76
C SER A 98 -24.59 4.63 -17.60
N GLY A 99 -23.29 4.93 -17.71
CA GLY A 99 -22.77 6.30 -17.90
C GLY A 99 -23.02 7.33 -16.77
N THR A 100 -23.79 6.99 -15.73
CA THR A 100 -24.29 7.97 -14.75
C THR A 100 -23.70 7.84 -13.35
N ASN A 101 -23.06 6.73 -13.02
CA ASN A 101 -22.68 6.45 -11.62
C ASN A 101 -21.20 6.75 -11.39
N ILE A 102 -20.93 7.53 -10.35
CA ILE A 102 -19.60 7.88 -9.87
C ILE A 102 -19.00 6.64 -9.19
N ILE A 103 -17.72 6.39 -9.44
CA ILE A 103 -16.97 5.36 -8.74
C ILE A 103 -16.27 6.01 -7.55
N ASP A 104 -16.53 5.48 -6.37
CA ASP A 104 -15.85 5.90 -5.15
C ASP A 104 -14.82 4.85 -4.76
N CYS A 105 -13.69 5.32 -4.24
CA CYS A 105 -12.74 4.48 -3.54
C CYS A 105 -12.26 5.18 -2.28
N MET A 106 -11.89 4.40 -1.29
CA MET A 106 -11.35 4.93 -0.04
C MET A 106 -10.42 3.94 0.62
N ALA A 107 -9.51 4.45 1.43
CA ALA A 107 -8.66 3.64 2.27
C ALA A 107 -8.84 3.99 3.74
N VAL A 108 -8.90 2.94 4.54
CA VAL A 108 -9.07 3.00 5.99
C VAL A 108 -7.93 2.24 6.63
N LEU A 109 -7.28 2.86 7.60
CA LEU A 109 -6.44 2.17 8.56
C LEU A 109 -7.23 1.90 9.83
N SER A 110 -6.95 0.79 10.50
CA SER A 110 -7.61 0.43 11.75
C SER A 110 -6.66 -0.30 12.70
N ALA A 111 -6.87 -0.11 14.01
CA ALA A 111 -6.28 -0.94 15.06
C ALA A 111 -6.97 -2.31 15.19
N VAL A 112 -7.99 -2.59 14.37
CA VAL A 112 -8.68 -3.88 14.32
C VAL A 112 -8.28 -4.59 13.04
N ALA A 113 -7.95 -5.88 13.15
CA ALA A 113 -7.63 -6.75 12.04
C ALA A 113 -8.52 -8.01 12.09
N ASP A 114 -8.93 -8.50 10.94
CA ASP A 114 -9.62 -9.77 10.80
C ASP A 114 -8.79 -10.76 9.97
N THR A 115 -8.24 -11.74 10.68
CA THR A 115 -7.43 -12.81 10.07
C THR A 115 -8.28 -13.98 9.55
N ALA A 116 -9.59 -13.98 9.80
CA ALA A 116 -10.52 -15.05 9.41
C ALA A 116 -11.30 -14.74 8.12
N THR A 117 -10.89 -13.72 7.37
CA THR A 117 -11.55 -13.34 6.12
C THR A 117 -11.42 -14.43 5.05
N THR A 118 -12.54 -14.83 4.42
CA THR A 118 -12.53 -15.72 3.25
C THR A 118 -12.33 -14.91 1.98
N SER A 119 -11.17 -15.08 1.35
CA SER A 119 -10.73 -14.28 0.20
C SER A 119 -9.55 -14.96 -0.49
N THR A 120 -9.14 -14.41 -1.64
CA THR A 120 -7.95 -14.89 -2.36
C THR A 120 -6.70 -14.28 -1.74
N ALA A 121 -5.77 -15.13 -1.29
CA ALA A 121 -4.47 -14.66 -0.82
C ALA A 121 -3.69 -14.00 -1.96
N VAL A 122 -3.12 -12.83 -1.68
CA VAL A 122 -2.31 -12.06 -2.64
C VAL A 122 -0.84 -12.19 -2.25
N VAL A 123 0.02 -12.33 -3.25
CA VAL A 123 1.47 -12.39 -3.03
C VAL A 123 1.97 -10.99 -2.68
N ILE A 124 2.66 -10.88 -1.54
CA ILE A 124 3.37 -9.68 -1.14
C ILE A 124 4.77 -9.70 -1.75
N TYR A 125 5.11 -8.66 -2.50
CA TYR A 125 6.42 -8.51 -3.13
C TYR A 125 7.27 -7.51 -2.36
N ASN A 126 8.56 -7.83 -2.20
CA ASN A 126 9.54 -6.84 -1.76
C ASN A 126 9.84 -5.88 -2.93
N MET A 127 9.94 -4.58 -2.64
CA MET A 127 10.30 -3.58 -3.65
C MET A 127 11.77 -3.70 -4.09
N ARG A 128 12.58 -4.52 -3.40
CA ARG A 128 13.84 -5.04 -3.91
C ARG A 128 13.64 -6.41 -4.54
N THR A 129 14.13 -6.57 -5.76
CA THR A 129 14.02 -7.81 -6.54
C THR A 129 14.82 -8.97 -5.97
N ASP A 130 15.84 -8.72 -5.14
CA ASP A 130 16.57 -9.75 -4.40
C ASP A 130 15.91 -10.15 -3.07
N ALA A 131 14.82 -9.47 -2.69
CA ALA A 131 13.90 -9.79 -1.59
C ALA A 131 14.61 -10.27 -0.29
N PRO A 132 15.52 -9.46 0.28
CA PRO A 132 16.34 -9.88 1.43
C PRO A 132 15.53 -10.08 2.72
N ILE A 133 14.32 -9.51 2.79
CA ILE A 133 13.42 -9.55 3.94
C ILE A 133 12.01 -9.89 3.42
N ALA A 134 11.32 -10.78 4.12
CA ALA A 134 9.91 -11.07 3.88
C ALA A 134 9.04 -10.14 4.74
N SER A 135 7.86 -9.75 4.23
CA SER A 135 6.89 -8.99 5.02
C SER A 135 6.30 -9.88 6.12
N ASN A 136 6.05 -9.32 7.30
CA ASN A 136 5.28 -10.00 8.35
C ASN A 136 3.77 -9.86 8.15
N CYS A 137 3.34 -8.95 7.27
CA CYS A 137 1.93 -8.74 6.97
C CYS A 137 1.36 -9.92 6.16
N SER A 138 0.03 -10.06 6.20
CA SER A 138 -0.70 -10.88 5.23
C SER A 138 -1.58 -9.97 4.36
N ALA A 139 -1.84 -10.39 3.13
CA ALA A 139 -2.63 -9.63 2.19
C ALA A 139 -3.61 -10.52 1.44
N VAL A 140 -4.80 -9.99 1.20
CA VAL A 140 -5.86 -10.63 0.44
C VAL A 140 -6.57 -9.63 -0.47
N ALA A 141 -7.13 -10.13 -1.57
CA ALA A 141 -7.92 -9.35 -2.53
C ALA A 141 -9.37 -9.82 -2.52
N VAL A 142 -10.27 -8.87 -2.81
CA VAL A 142 -11.71 -9.07 -3.02
C VAL A 142 -12.32 -9.95 -1.92
N VAL A 143 -12.42 -9.39 -0.71
CA VAL A 143 -12.99 -10.11 0.42
C VAL A 143 -14.47 -10.37 0.17
N THR A 144 -14.87 -11.65 0.15
CA THR A 144 -16.26 -12.06 -0.15
C THR A 144 -17.04 -12.43 1.10
N GLY A 145 -16.36 -12.86 2.16
CA GLY A 145 -16.96 -13.19 3.45
C GLY A 145 -17.33 -11.96 4.26
N ASN A 146 -18.30 -12.11 5.17
CA ASN A 146 -18.59 -11.05 6.15
C ASN A 146 -17.53 -11.12 7.26
N GLY A 147 -16.52 -10.26 7.19
CA GLY A 147 -15.51 -10.08 8.23
C GLY A 147 -15.88 -9.06 9.30
N THR A 148 -14.94 -8.77 10.18
CA THR A 148 -14.99 -7.71 11.19
C THR A 148 -14.79 -6.37 10.50
N THR A 149 -15.67 -5.41 10.79
CA THR A 149 -15.55 -4.05 10.24
C THR A 149 -14.30 -3.35 10.79
N PRO A 150 -13.42 -2.81 9.93
CA PRO A 150 -12.28 -2.00 10.38
C PRO A 150 -12.72 -0.62 10.87
N LEU A 151 -13.99 -0.25 10.72
CA LEU A 151 -14.58 0.98 11.29
C LEU A 151 -14.93 0.85 12.78
N SER A 152 -14.08 0.14 13.53
CA SER A 152 -14.21 -0.04 14.97
C SER A 152 -12.86 0.17 15.66
N GLY A 153 -12.89 0.53 16.94
CA GLY A 153 -11.67 0.92 17.68
C GLY A 153 -11.09 2.26 17.21
N ASN A 154 -9.76 2.35 17.15
CA ASN A 154 -9.06 3.50 16.58
C ASN A 154 -8.88 3.28 15.08
N PHE A 155 -9.60 4.06 14.26
CA PHE A 155 -9.54 3.96 12.81
C PHE A 155 -9.56 5.35 12.16
N LEU A 156 -9.07 5.43 10.93
CA LEU A 156 -9.08 6.66 10.14
C LEU A 156 -9.28 6.33 8.67
N GLU A 157 -10.31 6.93 8.06
CA GLU A 157 -10.38 7.10 6.61
C GLU A 157 -9.44 8.24 6.23
N PHE A 158 -8.25 7.90 5.73
CA PHE A 158 -7.21 8.88 5.44
C PHE A 158 -7.15 9.26 3.95
N TRP A 159 -7.89 8.54 3.11
CA TRP A 159 -7.95 8.78 1.68
C TRP A 159 -9.32 8.42 1.14
N ARG A 160 -9.84 9.31 0.29
CA ARG A 160 -10.98 9.07 -0.57
C ARG A 160 -10.63 9.55 -1.97
N GLY A 161 -10.65 8.64 -2.93
CA GLY A 161 -10.52 8.93 -4.35
C GLY A 161 -11.88 8.81 -5.02
N THR A 162 -12.15 9.66 -5.99
CA THR A 162 -13.33 9.51 -6.85
C THR A 162 -12.86 9.41 -8.29
N ALA A 163 -13.44 8.48 -9.02
CA ALA A 163 -13.32 8.44 -10.47
C ALA A 163 -14.69 8.78 -11.05
N GLY A 164 -14.67 9.56 -12.13
CA GLY A 164 -15.85 9.79 -12.93
C GLY A 164 -16.22 8.54 -13.72
N TYR A 165 -16.83 8.78 -14.88
CA TYR A 165 -17.08 7.72 -15.84
C TYR A 165 -15.77 7.30 -16.56
N VAL A 166 -15.54 5.98 -16.69
CA VAL A 166 -14.31 5.37 -17.20
C VAL A 166 -14.62 4.34 -18.29
N GLU A 167 -14.65 4.75 -19.56
CA GLU A 167 -14.90 3.78 -20.63
C GLU A 167 -13.83 2.70 -20.70
N ASP A 168 -14.24 1.49 -21.06
CA ASP A 168 -13.32 0.38 -21.26
C ASP A 168 -12.55 0.54 -22.58
N ALA A 169 -11.22 0.62 -22.53
CA ALA A 169 -10.37 0.65 -23.73
C ALA A 169 -10.13 -0.75 -24.34
N ASN A 170 -10.32 -1.83 -23.58
CA ASN A 170 -9.92 -3.19 -23.95
C ASN A 170 -11.04 -4.04 -24.60
N ALA A 171 -12.33 -3.77 -24.36
CA ALA A 171 -13.43 -4.42 -25.11
C ALA A 171 -13.70 -3.80 -26.50
N GLY A 172 -12.69 -3.20 -27.13
CA GLY A 172 -12.80 -2.67 -28.49
C GLY A 172 -13.55 -1.34 -28.60
N SER A 173 -13.73 -0.61 -27.49
CA SER A 173 -14.17 0.78 -27.54
C SER A 173 -13.09 1.64 -28.21
N THR A 174 -13.50 2.46 -29.18
CA THR A 174 -12.63 3.47 -29.79
C THR A 174 -12.70 4.81 -29.08
N ALA A 175 -13.43 4.89 -27.97
CA ALA A 175 -13.58 6.13 -27.23
C ALA A 175 -12.30 6.43 -26.42
N PRO A 176 -11.84 7.69 -26.42
CA PRO A 176 -10.60 8.05 -25.75
C PRO A 176 -10.77 7.91 -24.24
N THR A 177 -10.09 6.94 -23.64
CA THR A 177 -9.95 6.86 -22.19
C THR A 177 -8.86 7.84 -21.76
N SER A 178 -9.16 8.63 -20.72
CA SER A 178 -8.18 9.49 -20.09
C SER A 178 -7.68 8.80 -18.83
N GLU A 179 -6.36 8.66 -18.69
CA GLU A 179 -5.71 8.20 -17.45
C GLU A 179 -6.19 9.01 -16.23
N LEU A 180 -6.53 10.28 -16.43
CA LEU A 180 -7.02 11.16 -15.36
C LEU A 180 -8.40 10.75 -14.82
N ASN A 181 -9.18 9.98 -15.59
CA ASN A 181 -10.50 9.53 -15.19
C ASN A 181 -10.47 8.08 -14.68
N SER A 182 -9.59 7.24 -15.22
CA SER A 182 -9.52 5.81 -14.90
C SER A 182 -8.69 5.47 -13.67
N LYS A 183 -7.95 6.45 -13.13
CA LYS A 183 -6.99 6.21 -12.05
C LYS A 183 -7.17 7.18 -10.90
N THR A 184 -7.16 6.64 -9.69
CA THR A 184 -7.11 7.43 -8.45
C THR A 184 -5.88 7.01 -7.65
N VAL A 185 -5.20 7.98 -7.04
CA VAL A 185 -3.94 7.74 -6.34
C VAL A 185 -3.90 8.49 -5.01
N TRP A 186 -3.49 7.79 -3.97
CA TRP A 186 -2.96 8.35 -2.74
C TRP A 186 -1.45 8.14 -2.71
N ASP A 187 -0.70 9.19 -2.37
CA ASP A 187 0.75 9.16 -2.27
C ASP A 187 1.20 9.88 -1.00
N ILE A 188 2.06 9.22 -0.21
CA ILE A 188 2.61 9.77 1.02
C ILE A 188 3.33 11.11 0.80
N ARG A 189 3.89 11.35 -0.39
CA ARG A 189 4.58 12.61 -0.76
C ARG A 189 3.63 13.81 -0.78
N HIS A 190 2.33 13.58 -0.93
CA HIS A 190 1.30 14.61 -0.91
C HIS A 190 0.54 14.68 0.43
N ALA A 191 0.86 13.80 1.39
CA ALA A 191 0.24 13.79 2.70
C ALA A 191 1.00 14.70 3.68
N THR A 192 0.27 15.58 4.39
CA THR A 192 0.87 16.43 5.44
C THR A 192 1.35 15.61 6.64
N VAL A 193 0.58 14.57 7.00
CA VAL A 193 0.90 13.64 8.09
C VAL A 193 0.64 12.23 7.57
N PRO A 194 1.64 11.34 7.56
CA PRO A 194 1.43 9.99 7.08
C PRO A 194 0.58 9.19 8.08
N PRO A 195 -0.40 8.41 7.60
CA PRO A 195 -1.05 7.40 8.43
C PRO A 195 -0.05 6.34 8.89
N VAL A 196 -0.19 5.84 10.11
CA VAL A 196 0.69 4.79 10.67
C VAL A 196 -0.15 3.76 11.41
N ILE A 197 0.10 2.48 11.14
CA ILE A 197 -0.51 1.35 11.84
C ILE A 197 0.57 0.76 12.75
N VAL A 198 0.40 0.84 14.06
CA VAL A 198 1.36 0.32 15.05
C VAL A 198 0.80 -0.95 15.70
N GLY A 199 1.48 -2.07 15.50
CA GLY A 199 1.04 -3.36 16.03
C GLY A 199 -0.14 -3.95 15.27
N SER A 200 -0.94 -4.76 15.97
CA SER A 200 -2.08 -5.46 15.36
C SER A 200 -3.07 -4.47 14.76
N GLY A 201 -3.35 -4.58 13.47
CA GLY A 201 -4.24 -3.65 12.77
C GLY A 201 -4.41 -4.04 11.29
N SER A 202 -5.08 -3.18 10.54
CA SER A 202 -5.33 -3.41 9.11
C SER A 202 -5.27 -2.14 8.28
N LEU A 203 -4.94 -2.34 7.00
CA LEU A 203 -5.13 -1.38 5.93
C LEU A 203 -6.13 -1.97 4.93
N SER A 204 -7.24 -1.27 4.74
CA SER A 204 -8.36 -1.70 3.90
C SER A 204 -8.56 -0.70 2.78
N VAL A 205 -8.68 -1.17 1.55
CA VAL A 205 -9.07 -0.37 0.38
C VAL A 205 -10.42 -0.87 -0.09
N TYR A 206 -11.35 0.07 -0.26
CA TYR A 206 -12.69 -0.18 -0.75
C TYR A 206 -12.89 0.58 -2.05
N THR A 207 -13.63 -0.03 -2.94
CA THR A 207 -14.16 0.58 -4.15
C THR A 207 -15.65 0.28 -4.24
N GLY A 208 -16.38 1.14 -4.94
CA GLY A 208 -17.82 0.98 -5.07
C GLY A 208 -18.38 1.84 -6.18
N LYS A 209 -19.30 1.26 -6.96
CA LYS A 209 -20.18 1.97 -7.89
C LYS A 209 -21.61 1.53 -7.65
N PRO A 210 -22.47 2.36 -7.06
CA PRO A 210 -23.85 1.98 -6.78
C PRO A 210 -24.54 1.39 -8.02
N GLY A 211 -25.08 0.18 -7.90
CA GLY A 211 -25.94 -0.44 -8.92
C GLY A 211 -25.22 -1.15 -10.08
N ALA A 212 -23.89 -1.21 -10.12
CA ALA A 212 -23.16 -1.94 -11.15
C ALA A 212 -21.84 -2.56 -10.64
N GLY A 213 -21.34 -3.57 -11.35
CA GLY A 213 -20.00 -4.08 -11.16
C GLY A 213 -18.96 -3.03 -11.54
N VAL A 214 -17.83 -3.05 -10.83
CA VAL A 214 -16.60 -2.33 -11.19
C VAL A 214 -15.53 -3.40 -11.34
N THR A 215 -14.69 -3.29 -12.37
CA THR A 215 -13.46 -4.07 -12.39
C THR A 215 -12.24 -3.15 -12.30
N GLY A 216 -11.11 -3.70 -11.89
CA GLY A 216 -9.87 -2.94 -11.89
C GLY A 216 -8.74 -3.63 -11.18
N TRP A 217 -7.67 -2.85 -10.98
CA TRP A 217 -6.48 -3.24 -10.25
C TRP A 217 -6.24 -2.27 -9.11
N ILE A 218 -5.84 -2.81 -7.97
CA ILE A 218 -5.44 -2.05 -6.80
C ILE A 218 -3.98 -2.37 -6.52
N THR A 219 -3.14 -1.33 -6.52
CA THR A 219 -1.75 -1.41 -6.07
C THR A 219 -1.65 -0.76 -4.70
N VAL A 220 -1.09 -1.47 -3.73
CA VAL A 220 -0.80 -0.92 -2.41
C VAL A 220 0.67 -1.15 -2.10
N ILE A 221 1.39 -0.07 -1.77
CA ILE A 221 2.79 -0.11 -1.33
C ILE A 221 2.88 0.44 0.08
N TRP A 222 3.67 -0.21 0.93
CA TRP A 222 3.93 0.24 2.28
C TRP A 222 5.38 0.01 2.72
N ALA A 223 5.79 0.74 3.76
CA ALA A 223 7.02 0.48 4.49
C ALA A 223 6.70 -0.27 5.80
N GLU A 224 7.55 -1.25 6.14
CA GLU A 224 7.41 -2.10 7.32
C GLU A 224 8.65 -2.00 8.23
N ILE A 225 8.44 -1.63 9.48
CA ILE A 225 9.48 -1.54 10.50
C ILE A 225 9.05 -2.26 11.78
N PRO A 226 9.99 -2.81 12.57
CA PRO A 226 9.66 -3.33 13.89
C PRO A 226 9.03 -2.24 14.75
N SER A 227 7.95 -2.54 15.47
CA SER A 227 7.31 -1.54 16.34
C SER A 227 8.25 -1.05 17.46
N THR A 228 9.26 -1.83 17.81
CA THR A 228 10.31 -1.44 18.77
C THR A 228 11.23 -0.33 18.27
N SER A 229 11.27 -0.10 16.95
CA SER A 229 12.09 0.97 16.33
C SER A 229 11.42 2.34 16.36
N ILE A 230 10.21 2.44 16.94
CA ILE A 230 9.44 3.68 17.06
C ILE A 230 9.35 4.02 18.54
N VAL A 231 9.92 5.16 18.93
CA VAL A 231 9.97 5.68 20.30
C VAL A 231 9.16 6.96 20.41
#